data_AF-A0A668AD32-F1
#
_entry.id   AF-A0A668AD32-F1
#
_cell.length_a   1.000
_cell.length_b   1.000
_cell.length_c   1.000
_cell.angle_alpha   90.00
_cell.angle_beta   90.00
_cell.angle_gamma   90.00
#
_symmetry.space_group_name_H-M   'P 1'
#
loop_
_entity.id
_entity.type
_entity.pdbx_description
1 polymer ?
#
loop_
_entity_poly.entity_id
_entity_poly.type
_entity_poly.pdbx_seq_one_letter_code
_entity_poly.pdbx_strand_id
1 'polypeptide(L)'
;MAVCARLCGVGQSRRCRRRQRHNQEDQGSDSDMDEEEEERIVEFVDRANTGPPNPQSLLDLPPELLVEIFSLLPGTALPNVALVCKKFKQILNTETIWRRRCMEEFGMREDLRKMEVGGVSSRDLYVKLLHPYRHILGLWQPDIGPYGGLLNVVVDGLFIIGWMYLPPHDPRVEDPMRRRPLFRIHMWESKKATVECMYGHKGPHKGDIQTVKKDEFSTKCNQTDHHRMPGGRQEEFRTWLEEEWGRTLEDIFHEHMQELILMKFIYTSQYDNCLTYRRIYLPPQLPSDLLQPGLFKGTYGSHGLEIVMLSFHGTAARATKLTGDPNVPAGQLTLDVDLSRPVVLPDLESQRSIEELSRLVLGVHEEVQREAQQQAKESSTTPEGAAEGPGPSCSTSPPEAQPFILPLGVMARNEVYPRTCRKCFYGTGLIAGHGFTSPERTPGLFVLFDEDRFGFIWLELKSFSLYSRLTDHLAHAHAPNMERFEAMLRNMQSWTS
;
A
#
# COMPACT_ATOMS: atom_id res chain seq x y z
N MET A 1 9.90 -7.93 37.28
CA MET A 1 8.90 -7.96 38.37
C MET A 1 7.52 -7.80 37.76
N ALA A 2 6.62 -8.73 38.06
CA ALA A 2 5.29 -8.81 37.48
C ALA A 2 4.33 -7.79 38.10
N VAL A 3 3.65 -6.98 37.28
CA VAL A 3 2.40 -6.31 37.66
C VAL A 3 1.37 -6.52 36.55
N CYS A 4 0.23 -6.97 37.02
CA CYS A 4 -0.91 -7.55 36.34
C CYS A 4 -1.81 -6.46 35.73
N ALA A 5 -2.32 -6.67 34.51
CA ALA A 5 -3.48 -5.95 34.00
C ALA A 5 -4.59 -6.96 33.67
N ARG A 6 -5.47 -7.18 34.66
CA ARG A 6 -6.81 -7.76 34.48
C ARG A 6 -7.75 -6.64 34.09
N LEU A 7 -8.43 -6.73 32.94
CA LEU A 7 -9.74 -6.09 32.75
C LEU A 7 -10.62 -6.92 31.77
N CYS A 8 -11.80 -7.28 32.29
CA CYS A 8 -13.09 -7.51 31.61
C CYS A 8 -13.35 -8.79 30.80
N GLY A 9 -13.82 -9.84 31.49
CA GLY A 9 -15.26 -10.06 31.73
C GLY A 9 -16.15 -10.43 30.53
N VAL A 10 -16.46 -11.73 30.45
CA VAL A 10 -17.30 -12.44 29.47
C VAL A 10 -18.79 -12.05 29.53
N GLY A 11 -19.37 -11.70 28.37
CA GLY A 11 -20.82 -11.55 28.16
C GLY A 11 -21.40 -12.74 27.39
N GLN A 12 -22.44 -13.36 27.96
CA GLN A 12 -22.98 -14.67 27.59
C GLN A 12 -23.75 -14.74 26.26
N SER A 13 -23.61 -15.92 25.64
CA SER A 13 -24.34 -16.50 24.52
C SER A 13 -25.87 -16.39 24.62
N ARG A 14 -26.52 -15.93 23.54
CA ARG A 14 -27.94 -16.20 23.27
C ARG A 14 -28.08 -17.08 22.03
N ARG A 15 -28.53 -18.31 22.30
CA ARG A 15 -29.02 -19.32 21.37
C ARG A 15 -30.14 -18.74 20.49
N CYS A 16 -30.02 -18.89 19.16
CA CYS A 16 -31.17 -18.78 18.25
C CYS A 16 -31.49 -20.16 17.66
N ARG A 17 -32.75 -20.56 17.87
CA ARG A 17 -33.34 -21.85 17.52
C ARG A 17 -33.52 -21.98 16.00
N ARG A 18 -33.15 -23.16 15.50
CA ARG A 18 -33.63 -23.77 14.24
C ARG A 18 -35.16 -23.70 14.18
N ARG A 19 -35.70 -23.27 13.03
CA ARG A 19 -37.04 -23.63 12.58
C ARG A 19 -36.92 -24.42 11.28
N GLN A 20 -37.23 -25.71 11.37
CA GLN A 20 -37.61 -26.54 10.24
C GLN A 20 -38.96 -26.03 9.69
N ARG A 21 -39.12 -26.03 8.36
CA ARG A 21 -40.44 -26.11 7.74
C ARG A 21 -40.44 -27.28 6.78
N HIS A 22 -41.48 -28.08 6.93
CA HIS A 22 -41.79 -29.30 6.21
C HIS A 22 -42.39 -29.00 4.84
N ASN A 23 -42.23 -29.97 3.94
CA ASN A 23 -42.94 -30.16 2.69
C ASN A 23 -44.45 -30.01 2.84
N GLN A 24 -45.09 -29.53 1.78
CA GLN A 24 -46.29 -30.17 1.26
C GLN A 24 -46.35 -30.01 -0.26
N GLU A 25 -46.57 -31.15 -0.89
CA GLU A 25 -46.86 -31.36 -2.31
C GLU A 25 -48.22 -30.74 -2.64
N ASP A 26 -48.38 -30.26 -3.88
CA ASP A 26 -49.68 -30.30 -4.52
C ASP A 26 -49.52 -30.65 -6.00
N GLN A 27 -50.23 -31.69 -6.39
CA GLN A 27 -50.32 -32.24 -7.74
C GLN A 27 -51.43 -31.50 -8.48
N GLY A 28 -51.17 -31.12 -9.73
CA GLY A 28 -52.17 -30.59 -10.64
C GLY A 28 -51.77 -30.86 -12.07
N SER A 29 -52.26 -31.99 -12.59
CA SER A 29 -52.28 -32.35 -14.00
C SER A 29 -53.24 -31.45 -14.76
N ASP A 30 -52.82 -30.92 -15.90
CA ASP A 30 -53.68 -30.96 -17.09
C ASP A 30 -52.83 -30.88 -18.36
N SER A 31 -53.11 -31.84 -19.22
CA SER A 31 -52.61 -32.00 -20.58
C SER A 31 -53.62 -31.36 -21.52
N ASP A 32 -53.16 -30.58 -22.49
CA ASP A 32 -53.87 -30.44 -23.77
C ASP A 32 -52.86 -30.25 -24.89
N MET A 33 -53.08 -31.06 -25.93
CA MET A 33 -52.40 -31.03 -27.23
C MET A 33 -53.01 -29.94 -28.12
N ASP A 34 -52.51 -29.87 -29.35
CA ASP A 34 -53.01 -29.15 -30.53
C ASP A 34 -52.22 -27.85 -30.80
N GLU A 35 -51.72 -27.54 -32.00
CA GLU A 35 -51.70 -28.18 -33.30
C GLU A 35 -50.58 -27.49 -34.10
N GLU A 36 -49.92 -28.22 -35.01
CA GLU A 36 -48.98 -27.67 -35.99
C GLU A 36 -49.76 -26.98 -37.12
N GLU A 37 -49.43 -25.73 -37.43
CA GLU A 37 -49.78 -25.12 -38.73
C GLU A 37 -48.51 -24.59 -39.41
N GLU A 38 -48.06 -25.34 -40.41
CA GLU A 38 -47.18 -24.86 -41.48
C GLU A 38 -47.99 -23.98 -42.45
N GLU A 39 -47.71 -22.68 -42.50
CA GLU A 39 -48.08 -21.85 -43.65
C GLU A 39 -46.83 -21.47 -44.46
N ARG A 40 -46.65 -22.17 -45.59
CA ARG A 40 -45.84 -21.72 -46.72
C ARG A 40 -46.69 -20.81 -47.59
N ILE A 41 -46.33 -19.54 -47.72
CA ILE A 41 -46.76 -18.69 -48.84
C ILE A 41 -45.58 -17.89 -49.42
N VAL A 42 -45.17 -18.39 -50.59
CA VAL A 42 -44.62 -17.78 -51.81
C VAL A 42 -44.16 -16.31 -51.79
N GLU A 43 -42.93 -16.12 -52.27
CA GLU A 43 -42.30 -14.85 -52.64
C GLU A 43 -43.20 -13.93 -53.50
N PHE A 44 -43.30 -12.67 -53.08
CA PHE A 44 -43.48 -11.54 -54.00
C PHE A 44 -42.28 -10.60 -53.83
N VAL A 45 -41.40 -10.62 -54.82
CA VAL A 45 -40.27 -9.70 -54.94
C VAL A 45 -40.81 -8.36 -55.40
N ASP A 46 -41.02 -7.43 -54.47
CA ASP A 46 -41.16 -6.02 -54.82
C ASP A 46 -39.81 -5.33 -54.61
N ARG A 47 -39.10 -5.10 -55.72
CA ARG A 47 -37.83 -4.37 -55.77
C ARG A 47 -38.12 -2.88 -55.57
N ALA A 48 -38.31 -2.48 -54.31
CA ALA A 48 -38.27 -1.09 -53.89
C ALA A 48 -36.92 -0.80 -53.21
N ASN A 49 -36.20 0.11 -53.85
CA ASN A 49 -34.91 0.69 -53.47
C ASN A 49 -34.82 1.04 -51.96
N THR A 50 -34.15 0.22 -51.15
CA THR A 50 -33.75 0.59 -49.78
C THR A 50 -32.36 0.03 -49.50
N GLY A 51 -31.40 0.91 -49.20
CA GLY A 51 -30.16 0.51 -48.53
C GLY A 51 -30.47 -0.13 -47.17
N PRO A 52 -29.48 -0.72 -46.46
CA PRO A 52 -29.73 -1.34 -45.17
C PRO A 52 -30.52 -0.37 -44.26
N PRO A 53 -31.61 -0.82 -43.63
CA PRO A 53 -32.48 0.06 -42.85
C PRO A 53 -31.65 0.75 -41.77
N ASN A 54 -31.69 2.08 -41.78
CA ASN A 54 -31.00 2.86 -40.76
C ASN A 54 -31.71 2.60 -39.41
N PRO A 55 -31.02 2.12 -38.37
CA PRO A 55 -31.65 1.72 -37.11
C PRO A 55 -32.34 2.94 -36.47
N GLN A 56 -33.64 2.81 -36.16
CA GLN A 56 -34.43 3.92 -35.60
C GLN A 56 -34.37 3.96 -34.07
N SER A 57 -34.00 2.85 -33.43
CA SER A 57 -33.81 2.74 -32.00
C SER A 57 -32.59 1.89 -31.65
N LEU A 58 -32.10 2.03 -30.41
CA LEU A 58 -31.01 1.18 -29.90
C LEU A 58 -31.36 -0.32 -29.97
N LEU A 59 -32.65 -0.68 -29.87
CA LEU A 59 -33.10 -2.06 -29.94
C LEU A 59 -32.97 -2.67 -31.34
N ASP A 60 -32.90 -1.85 -32.38
CA ASP A 60 -32.80 -2.30 -33.77
C ASP A 60 -31.36 -2.64 -34.18
N LEU A 61 -30.39 -2.30 -33.32
CA LEU A 61 -29.01 -2.64 -33.58
C LEU A 61 -28.78 -4.17 -33.58
N PRO A 62 -27.87 -4.65 -34.46
CA PRO A 62 -27.33 -6.00 -34.39
C PRO A 62 -26.75 -6.32 -33.00
N PRO A 63 -26.89 -7.56 -32.50
CA PRO A 63 -26.36 -7.97 -31.21
C PRO A 63 -24.86 -7.68 -31.02
N GLU A 64 -24.07 -7.75 -32.08
CA GLU A 64 -22.62 -7.51 -32.06
C GLU A 64 -22.29 -6.06 -31.70
N LEU A 65 -23.03 -5.11 -32.28
CA LEU A 65 -22.88 -3.68 -31.96
C LEU A 65 -23.36 -3.39 -30.53
N LEU A 66 -24.41 -4.07 -30.07
CA LEU A 66 -24.87 -3.95 -28.68
C LEU A 66 -23.86 -4.52 -27.69
N VAL A 67 -23.22 -5.66 -28.01
CA VAL A 67 -22.11 -6.21 -27.22
C VAL A 67 -20.95 -5.22 -27.17
N GLU A 68 -20.57 -4.62 -28.29
CA GLU A 68 -19.51 -3.61 -28.33
C GLU A 68 -19.85 -2.39 -27.47
N ILE A 69 -21.05 -1.82 -27.64
CA ILE A 69 -21.52 -0.67 -26.85
C ILE A 69 -21.55 -1.01 -25.36
N PHE A 70 -22.16 -2.12 -24.96
CA PHE A 70 -22.24 -2.52 -23.55
C PHE A 70 -20.87 -2.85 -22.96
N SER A 71 -19.95 -3.37 -23.78
CA SER A 71 -18.56 -3.60 -23.40
C SER A 71 -17.79 -2.32 -23.12
N LEU A 72 -18.30 -1.13 -23.46
CA LEU A 72 -17.68 0.16 -23.14
C LEU A 72 -18.22 0.77 -21.85
N LEU A 73 -19.34 0.26 -21.32
CA LEU A 73 -19.96 0.78 -20.10
C LEU A 73 -19.22 0.27 -18.85
N PRO A 74 -19.18 1.03 -17.74
CA PRO A 74 -18.75 0.49 -16.45
C PRO A 74 -19.58 -0.74 -16.08
N GLY A 75 -18.94 -1.77 -15.53
CA GLY A 75 -19.59 -3.01 -15.10
C GLY A 75 -20.69 -2.76 -14.07
N THR A 76 -20.59 -1.67 -13.29
CA THR A 76 -21.60 -1.19 -12.35
C THR A 76 -22.89 -0.68 -13.01
N ALA A 77 -22.83 -0.27 -14.28
CA ALA A 77 -24.00 0.17 -15.04
C ALA A 77 -24.74 -0.99 -15.73
N LEU A 78 -24.05 -2.11 -16.00
CA LEU A 78 -24.62 -3.26 -16.71
C LEU A 78 -25.86 -3.88 -16.04
N PRO A 79 -25.97 -3.96 -14.70
CA PRO A 79 -27.21 -4.40 -14.05
C PRO A 79 -28.43 -3.55 -14.44
N ASN A 80 -28.27 -2.23 -14.57
CA ASN A 80 -29.36 -1.35 -14.98
C ASN A 80 -29.73 -1.57 -16.45
N VAL A 81 -28.73 -1.77 -17.33
CA VAL A 81 -28.97 -2.13 -18.74
C VAL A 81 -29.73 -3.46 -18.86
N ALA A 82 -29.41 -4.44 -18.00
CA ALA A 82 -30.11 -5.74 -17.96
C ALA A 82 -31.59 -5.62 -17.54
N LEU A 83 -31.97 -4.55 -16.84
CA LEU A 83 -33.34 -4.30 -16.41
C LEU A 83 -34.19 -3.61 -17.49
N VAL A 84 -33.58 -3.08 -18.56
CA VAL A 84 -34.31 -2.34 -19.61
C VAL A 84 -35.25 -3.25 -20.41
N CYS A 85 -34.77 -4.40 -20.89
CA CYS A 85 -35.59 -5.34 -21.67
C CYS A 85 -34.99 -6.76 -21.72
N LYS A 86 -35.79 -7.73 -22.19
CA LYS A 86 -35.36 -9.14 -22.36
C LYS A 86 -34.16 -9.28 -23.30
N LYS A 87 -34.13 -8.52 -24.42
CA LYS A 87 -33.01 -8.55 -25.40
C LYS A 87 -31.70 -8.14 -24.74
N PHE A 88 -31.68 -7.03 -23.99
CA PHE A 88 -30.46 -6.56 -23.31
C PHE A 88 -30.01 -7.51 -22.21
N LYS A 89 -30.95 -8.04 -21.42
CA LYS A 89 -30.65 -9.07 -20.41
C LYS A 89 -29.96 -10.29 -21.03
N GLN A 90 -30.44 -10.75 -22.19
CA GLN A 90 -29.86 -11.89 -22.91
C GLN A 90 -28.47 -11.56 -23.46
N ILE A 91 -28.30 -10.38 -24.08
CA ILE A 91 -27.00 -9.91 -24.60
C ILE A 91 -25.96 -9.81 -23.47
N LEU A 92 -26.36 -9.37 -22.28
CA LEU A 92 -25.46 -9.25 -21.13
C LEU A 92 -25.06 -10.60 -20.50
N ASN A 93 -25.54 -11.74 -21.00
CA ASN A 93 -24.96 -13.05 -20.66
C ASN A 93 -23.69 -13.34 -21.48
N THR A 94 -23.31 -12.48 -22.42
CA THR A 94 -22.10 -12.65 -23.23
C THR A 94 -20.84 -12.45 -22.37
N GLU A 95 -20.02 -13.50 -22.25
CA GLU A 95 -18.82 -13.51 -21.39
C GLU A 95 -17.76 -12.49 -21.81
N THR A 96 -17.65 -12.17 -23.10
CA THR A 96 -16.65 -11.19 -23.59
C THR A 96 -16.85 -9.79 -23.00
N ILE A 97 -18.10 -9.39 -22.70
CA ILE A 97 -18.43 -8.13 -22.03
C ILE A 97 -17.78 -8.12 -20.64
N TRP A 98 -18.08 -9.14 -19.83
CA TRP A 98 -17.60 -9.24 -18.45
C TRP A 98 -16.10 -9.47 -18.37
N ARG A 99 -15.53 -10.25 -19.30
CA ARG A 99 -14.10 -10.43 -19.46
C ARG A 99 -13.40 -9.09 -19.62
N ARG A 100 -13.93 -8.23 -20.50
CA ARG A 100 -13.41 -6.87 -20.71
C ARG A 100 -13.52 -6.02 -19.46
N ARG A 101 -14.64 -6.08 -18.71
CA ARG A 101 -14.79 -5.34 -17.44
C ARG A 101 -13.78 -5.81 -16.38
N CYS A 102 -13.55 -7.12 -16.23
CA CYS A 102 -12.54 -7.65 -15.32
C CYS A 102 -11.13 -7.14 -15.67
N MET A 103 -10.78 -7.11 -16.96
CA MET A 103 -9.47 -6.61 -17.41
C MET A 103 -9.32 -5.10 -17.22
N GLU A 104 -10.30 -4.31 -17.68
CA GLU A 104 -10.19 -2.84 -17.67
C GLU A 104 -10.35 -2.24 -16.26
N GLU A 105 -11.23 -2.79 -15.41
CA GLU A 105 -11.51 -2.22 -14.09
C GLU A 105 -10.63 -2.79 -12.98
N PHE A 106 -10.17 -4.03 -13.13
CA PHE A 106 -9.41 -4.74 -12.09
C PHE A 106 -8.00 -5.17 -12.53
N GLY A 107 -7.57 -4.80 -13.74
CA GLY A 107 -6.22 -5.03 -14.22
C GLY A 107 -5.86 -6.51 -14.40
N MET A 108 -6.85 -7.38 -14.57
CA MET A 108 -6.62 -8.82 -14.76
C MET A 108 -5.85 -9.07 -16.07
N ARG A 109 -4.67 -9.71 -15.96
CA ARG A 109 -3.79 -9.98 -17.11
C ARG A 109 -3.82 -11.42 -17.59
N GLU A 110 -4.31 -12.34 -16.77
CA GLU A 110 -4.36 -13.76 -17.12
C GLU A 110 -5.34 -14.04 -18.26
N ASP A 111 -5.07 -15.10 -19.02
CA ASP A 111 -5.99 -15.55 -20.06
C ASP A 111 -7.23 -16.14 -19.39
N LEU A 112 -8.25 -15.30 -19.19
CA LEU A 112 -9.54 -15.65 -18.60
C LEU A 112 -10.21 -16.86 -19.30
N ARG A 113 -9.84 -17.18 -20.55
CA ARG A 113 -10.29 -18.39 -21.25
C ARG A 113 -9.83 -19.69 -20.59
N LYS A 114 -8.66 -19.68 -19.93
CA LYS A 114 -8.15 -20.84 -19.17
C LYS A 114 -8.91 -21.04 -17.86
N MET A 115 -9.47 -19.97 -17.30
CA MET A 115 -10.21 -19.99 -16.03
C MET A 115 -11.67 -20.44 -16.23
N GLU A 116 -12.22 -20.21 -17.42
CA GLU A 116 -13.52 -20.75 -17.85
C GLU A 116 -13.54 -22.29 -17.87
N VAL A 117 -12.38 -22.94 -18.07
CA VAL A 117 -12.23 -24.40 -17.98
C VAL A 117 -12.50 -24.92 -16.54
N GLY A 118 -12.29 -24.08 -15.53
CA GLY A 118 -12.58 -24.38 -14.12
C GLY A 118 -14.04 -24.11 -13.71
N GLY A 119 -14.94 -23.85 -14.66
CA GLY A 119 -16.38 -23.67 -14.39
C GLY A 119 -16.78 -22.30 -13.81
N VAL A 120 -15.85 -21.35 -13.73
CA VAL A 120 -16.11 -19.98 -13.27
C VAL A 120 -16.21 -19.03 -14.46
N SER A 121 -17.37 -18.42 -14.65
CA SER A 121 -17.61 -17.43 -15.70
C SER A 121 -17.05 -16.05 -15.30
N SER A 122 -16.66 -15.23 -16.28
CA SER A 122 -16.17 -13.85 -16.05
C SER A 122 -17.23 -12.99 -15.38
N ARG A 123 -18.51 -13.21 -15.69
CA ARG A 123 -19.63 -12.56 -15.00
C ARG A 123 -19.68 -12.94 -13.52
N ASP A 124 -19.57 -14.22 -13.22
CA ASP A 124 -19.55 -14.70 -11.84
C ASP A 124 -18.33 -14.14 -11.09
N LEU A 125 -17.15 -14.14 -11.71
CA LEU A 125 -15.93 -13.55 -11.16
C LEU A 125 -16.11 -12.07 -10.81
N TYR A 126 -16.65 -11.28 -11.75
CA TYR A 126 -16.92 -9.85 -11.54
C TYR A 126 -17.89 -9.65 -10.38
N VAL A 127 -19.05 -10.31 -10.42
CA VAL A 127 -20.17 -10.05 -9.50
C VAL A 127 -19.92 -10.61 -8.11
N LYS A 128 -19.21 -11.73 -7.97
CA LYS A 128 -19.08 -12.47 -6.71
C LYS A 128 -17.73 -12.34 -6.03
N LEU A 129 -16.68 -11.94 -6.76
CA LEU A 129 -15.33 -11.76 -6.21
C LEU A 129 -14.85 -10.32 -6.37
N LEU A 130 -14.67 -9.85 -7.60
CA LEU A 130 -13.98 -8.58 -7.85
C LEU A 130 -14.76 -7.38 -7.32
N HIS A 131 -16.01 -7.21 -7.75
CA HIS A 131 -16.83 -6.07 -7.33
C HIS A 131 -17.12 -6.08 -5.82
N PRO A 132 -17.52 -7.20 -5.17
CA PRO A 132 -17.74 -7.21 -3.72
C PRO A 132 -16.52 -6.82 -2.89
N TYR A 133 -15.32 -7.22 -3.30
CA TYR A 133 -14.07 -6.96 -2.58
C TYR A 133 -13.27 -5.77 -3.14
N ARG A 134 -13.83 -4.99 -4.09
CA ARG A 134 -13.14 -3.85 -4.71
C ARG A 134 -12.56 -2.84 -3.73
N HIS A 135 -13.20 -2.66 -2.57
CA HIS A 135 -12.78 -1.68 -1.57
C HIS A 135 -11.54 -2.11 -0.78
N ILE A 136 -11.17 -3.39 -0.78
CA ILE A 136 -9.94 -3.83 -0.11
C ILE A 136 -8.72 -3.83 -1.05
N LEU A 137 -8.91 -3.65 -2.36
CA LEU A 137 -7.81 -3.56 -3.31
C LEU A 137 -6.97 -2.29 -3.08
N GLY A 138 -5.66 -2.40 -3.28
CA GLY A 138 -4.71 -1.30 -3.12
C GLY A 138 -3.70 -1.50 -2.01
N LEU A 139 -3.08 -0.38 -1.64
CA LEU A 139 -1.98 -0.33 -0.68
C LEU A 139 -2.47 0.07 0.71
N TRP A 140 -1.94 -0.60 1.72
CA TRP A 140 -2.40 -0.48 3.10
C TRP A 140 -1.27 -0.53 4.11
N GLN A 141 -1.45 0.20 5.20
CA GLN A 141 -0.62 0.09 6.40
C GLN A 141 -1.45 -0.62 7.49
N PRO A 142 -0.95 -1.72 8.09
CA PRO A 142 -1.60 -2.34 9.23
C PRO A 142 -1.40 -1.50 10.49
N ASP A 143 -2.42 -1.49 11.34
CA ASP A 143 -2.44 -0.81 12.63
C ASP A 143 -1.80 -1.71 13.71
N ILE A 144 -0.46 -1.71 13.76
CA ILE A 144 0.36 -2.53 14.66
C ILE A 144 1.15 -1.64 15.61
N GLY A 145 0.45 -0.77 16.34
CA GLY A 145 1.07 0.18 17.26
C GLY A 145 2.17 1.00 16.56
N PRO A 146 3.38 1.11 17.13
CA PRO A 146 4.44 1.91 16.51
C PRO A 146 5.07 1.26 15.26
N TYR A 147 4.82 -0.03 15.01
CA TYR A 147 5.57 -0.78 14.00
C TYR A 147 5.03 -0.62 12.58
N GLY A 148 3.73 -0.40 12.40
CA GLY A 148 3.12 -0.32 11.08
C GLY A 148 3.37 -1.57 10.22
N GLY A 149 3.56 -1.38 8.92
CA GLY A 149 3.72 -2.47 7.93
C GLY A 149 3.37 -2.01 6.52
N LEU A 150 3.51 -2.92 5.55
CA LEU A 150 3.14 -2.66 4.15
C LEU A 150 2.39 -3.85 3.57
N LEU A 151 1.10 -3.69 3.30
CA LEU A 151 0.27 -4.69 2.65
C LEU A 151 -0.20 -4.18 1.28
N ASN A 152 -0.01 -4.98 0.24
CA ASN A 152 -0.63 -4.74 -1.06
C ASN A 152 -1.66 -5.83 -1.36
N VAL A 153 -2.92 -5.43 -1.59
CA VAL A 153 -4.01 -6.34 -1.91
C VAL A 153 -4.30 -6.28 -3.40
N VAL A 154 -4.10 -7.40 -4.08
CA VAL A 154 -4.12 -7.48 -5.55
C VAL A 154 -4.98 -8.63 -6.04
N VAL A 155 -5.40 -8.53 -7.29
CA VAL A 155 -6.05 -9.63 -8.03
C VAL A 155 -4.96 -10.44 -8.73
N ASP A 156 -4.98 -11.75 -8.53
CA ASP A 156 -4.07 -12.72 -9.15
C ASP A 156 -4.87 -13.95 -9.58
N GLY A 157 -5.23 -14.01 -10.86
CA GLY A 157 -6.13 -15.03 -11.40
C GLY A 157 -7.48 -15.09 -10.66
N LEU A 158 -7.83 -16.25 -10.11
CA LEU A 158 -9.06 -16.47 -9.33
C LEU A 158 -8.94 -16.02 -7.86
N PHE A 159 -7.83 -15.39 -7.50
CA PHE A 159 -7.52 -14.99 -6.14
C PHE A 159 -7.49 -13.46 -5.98
N ILE A 160 -7.94 -12.99 -4.83
CA ILE A 160 -7.53 -11.71 -4.26
C ILE A 160 -6.57 -12.03 -3.12
N ILE A 161 -5.34 -11.54 -3.18
CA ILE A 161 -4.28 -11.89 -2.22
C ILE A 161 -3.79 -10.63 -1.51
N GLY A 162 -3.74 -10.67 -0.18
CA GLY A 162 -3.07 -9.65 0.63
C GLY A 162 -1.61 -10.02 0.84
N TRP A 163 -0.72 -9.41 0.08
CA TRP A 163 0.73 -9.61 0.19
C TRP A 163 1.33 -8.63 1.20
N MET A 164 1.87 -9.15 2.30
CA MET A 164 2.69 -8.38 3.24
C MET A 164 4.12 -8.29 2.71
N TYR A 165 4.61 -7.07 2.59
CA TYR A 165 5.98 -6.75 2.20
C TYR A 165 6.80 -6.46 3.45
N LEU A 166 7.94 -7.13 3.56
CA LEU A 166 8.86 -7.03 4.68
C LEU A 166 10.23 -6.59 4.16
N PRO A 167 10.95 -5.70 4.87
CA PRO A 167 12.28 -5.31 4.45
C PRO A 167 13.23 -6.52 4.43
N PRO A 168 14.32 -6.48 3.66
CA PRO A 168 15.36 -7.50 3.75
C PRO A 168 16.00 -7.51 5.15
N HIS A 169 16.90 -8.47 5.39
CA HIS A 169 17.60 -8.55 6.67
C HIS A 169 18.58 -7.39 6.83
N ASP A 170 18.65 -6.82 8.04
CA ASP A 170 19.60 -5.77 8.36
C ASP A 170 21.07 -6.24 8.18
N PRO A 171 21.96 -5.40 7.64
CA PRO A 171 21.75 -4.06 7.10
C PRO A 171 21.62 -4.02 5.56
N ARG A 172 21.17 -5.10 4.91
CA ARG A 172 21.22 -5.25 3.44
C ARG A 172 20.13 -4.43 2.74
N VAL A 173 20.23 -3.09 2.81
CA VAL A 173 19.22 -2.15 2.33
C VAL A 173 18.97 -2.22 0.82
N GLU A 174 19.90 -2.73 0.02
CA GLU A 174 19.75 -2.87 -1.43
C GLU A 174 19.08 -4.18 -1.86
N ASP A 175 18.94 -5.14 -0.95
CA ASP A 175 18.30 -6.42 -1.25
C ASP A 175 16.79 -6.22 -1.57
N PRO A 176 16.19 -7.13 -2.35
CA PRO A 176 14.77 -7.07 -2.66
C PRO A 176 13.89 -7.27 -1.42
N MET A 177 12.65 -6.80 -1.49
CA MET A 177 11.67 -7.02 -0.43
C MET A 177 11.36 -8.51 -0.29
N ARG A 178 11.17 -8.94 0.96
CA ARG A 178 10.55 -10.23 1.25
C ARG A 178 9.04 -10.06 1.16
N ARG A 179 8.33 -11.10 0.73
CA ARG A 179 6.86 -11.07 0.60
C ARG A 179 6.24 -12.36 1.12
N ARG A 180 5.11 -12.24 1.82
CA ARG A 180 4.30 -13.39 2.24
C ARG A 180 2.80 -13.09 2.17
N PRO A 181 1.94 -14.06 1.83
CA PRO A 181 0.51 -13.85 1.82
C PRO A 181 -0.03 -13.89 3.26
N LEU A 182 -0.89 -12.95 3.65
CA LEU A 182 -1.58 -12.97 4.95
C LEU A 182 -2.99 -13.51 4.87
N PHE A 183 -3.63 -13.30 3.72
CA PHE A 183 -4.93 -13.87 3.41
C PHE A 183 -5.06 -14.02 1.90
N ARG A 184 -6.01 -14.87 1.50
CA ARG A 184 -6.51 -14.90 0.12
C ARG A 184 -8.02 -15.06 0.11
N ILE A 185 -8.64 -14.55 -0.94
CA ILE A 185 -10.04 -14.73 -1.24
C ILE A 185 -10.11 -15.41 -2.59
N HIS A 186 -10.84 -16.51 -2.68
CA HIS A 186 -10.93 -17.26 -3.91
C HIS A 186 -12.34 -17.75 -4.14
N MET A 187 -12.62 -18.15 -5.38
CA MET A 187 -13.89 -18.73 -5.77
C MET A 187 -13.64 -19.95 -6.66
N TRP A 188 -14.15 -21.10 -6.22
CA TRP A 188 -14.15 -22.35 -6.99
C TRP A 188 -15.56 -22.65 -7.54
N GLU A 189 -15.80 -23.90 -7.91
CA GLU A 189 -17.07 -24.43 -8.46
C GLU A 189 -18.31 -24.11 -7.60
N SER A 190 -18.15 -23.91 -6.29
CA SER A 190 -19.25 -23.57 -5.37
C SER A 190 -19.90 -22.20 -5.63
N LYS A 191 -19.33 -21.39 -6.53
CA LYS A 191 -19.79 -20.04 -6.88
C LYS A 191 -19.94 -19.10 -5.68
N LYS A 192 -19.21 -19.36 -4.60
CA LYS A 192 -19.17 -18.52 -3.40
C LYS A 192 -17.71 -18.19 -3.09
N ALA A 193 -17.43 -16.91 -2.91
CA ALA A 193 -16.13 -16.46 -2.45
C ALA A 193 -15.86 -16.97 -1.03
N THR A 194 -14.69 -17.55 -0.83
CA THR A 194 -14.19 -18.04 0.46
C THR A 194 -12.94 -17.28 0.84
N VAL A 195 -12.87 -16.87 2.11
CA VAL A 195 -11.75 -16.13 2.68
C VAL A 195 -10.91 -17.11 3.51
N GLU A 196 -9.62 -17.11 3.26
CA GLU A 196 -8.65 -17.93 3.98
C GLU A 196 -7.57 -17.06 4.61
N CYS A 197 -7.29 -17.32 5.88
CA CYS A 197 -6.08 -16.86 6.56
C CYS A 197 -4.91 -17.72 6.07
N MET A 198 -3.80 -17.06 5.75
CA MET A 198 -2.57 -17.70 5.25
C MET A 198 -1.44 -17.67 6.28
N TYR A 199 -1.70 -17.16 7.49
CA TYR A 199 -0.69 -17.00 8.52
C TYR A 199 -0.36 -18.31 9.24
N GLY A 200 0.86 -18.42 9.75
CA GLY A 200 1.37 -19.63 10.40
C GLY A 200 1.86 -20.69 9.42
N HIS A 201 2.14 -21.89 9.94
CA HIS A 201 2.90 -22.93 9.22
C HIS A 201 2.09 -24.21 8.97
N LYS A 202 0.77 -24.18 9.24
CA LYS A 202 -0.14 -25.34 9.03
C LYS A 202 -1.03 -25.21 7.79
N GLY A 203 -0.71 -24.28 6.89
CA GLY A 203 -1.41 -24.06 5.64
C GLY A 203 -2.66 -23.16 5.75
N PRO A 204 -3.36 -22.94 4.62
CA PRO A 204 -4.55 -22.09 4.55
C PRO A 204 -5.68 -22.62 5.43
N HIS A 205 -6.36 -21.73 6.14
CA HIS A 205 -7.47 -22.06 7.03
C HIS A 205 -8.49 -20.93 7.08
N LYS A 206 -9.62 -21.14 7.75
CA LYS A 206 -10.75 -20.21 7.67
C LYS A 206 -10.39 -18.84 8.26
N GLY A 207 -10.65 -17.79 7.48
CA GLY A 207 -10.59 -16.40 7.92
C GLY A 207 -11.82 -15.60 7.51
N ASP A 208 -11.88 -14.36 7.98
CA ASP A 208 -12.91 -13.38 7.65
C ASP A 208 -12.27 -12.05 7.27
N ILE A 209 -12.96 -11.28 6.41
CA ILE A 209 -12.64 -9.89 6.10
C ILE A 209 -13.85 -9.02 6.43
N GLN A 210 -13.62 -7.92 7.12
CA GLN A 210 -14.64 -6.93 7.47
C GLN A 210 -14.25 -5.57 6.89
N THR A 211 -15.09 -5.04 6.01
CA THR A 211 -14.94 -3.67 5.50
C THR A 211 -15.80 -2.73 6.34
N VAL A 212 -15.16 -1.90 7.16
CA VAL A 212 -15.86 -0.93 8.03
C VAL A 212 -16.10 0.38 7.29
N LYS A 213 -15.08 0.85 6.55
CA LYS A 213 -15.10 2.10 5.78
C LYS A 213 -14.44 1.88 4.41
N LYS A 214 -14.55 2.87 3.52
CA LYS A 214 -13.88 2.82 2.20
C LYS A 214 -12.35 2.70 2.29
N ASP A 215 -11.78 3.35 3.31
CA ASP A 215 -10.32 3.46 3.51
C ASP A 215 -9.84 2.65 4.73
N GLU A 216 -10.63 1.66 5.16
CA GLU A 216 -10.33 0.81 6.32
C GLU A 216 -10.98 -0.57 6.20
N PHE A 217 -10.20 -1.63 6.37
CA PHE A 217 -10.73 -3.00 6.50
C PHE A 217 -9.95 -3.78 7.56
N SER A 218 -10.52 -4.87 8.06
CA SER A 218 -9.86 -5.76 8.99
C SER A 218 -9.94 -7.21 8.57
N THR A 219 -8.99 -7.99 9.07
CA THR A 219 -8.92 -9.44 8.93
C THR A 219 -9.14 -10.08 10.29
N LYS A 220 -9.74 -11.28 10.29
CA LYS A 220 -9.88 -12.08 11.50
C LYS A 220 -9.60 -13.54 11.17
N CYS A 221 -8.69 -14.16 11.92
CA CYS A 221 -8.52 -15.61 11.89
C CYS A 221 -9.52 -16.25 12.87
N ASN A 222 -10.20 -17.33 12.45
CA ASN A 222 -11.10 -18.08 13.33
C ASN A 222 -10.44 -19.32 13.95
N GLN A 223 -9.23 -19.68 13.53
CA GLN A 223 -8.55 -20.93 13.83
C GLN A 223 -7.06 -20.69 14.13
N THR A 224 -6.79 -19.92 15.19
CA THR A 224 -5.43 -19.48 15.55
C THR A 224 -4.52 -20.62 16.04
N ASP A 225 -5.06 -21.81 16.27
CA ASP A 225 -4.30 -23.04 16.47
C ASP A 225 -3.38 -23.37 15.27
N HIS A 226 -3.71 -22.85 14.08
CA HIS A 226 -2.89 -22.96 12.87
C HIS A 226 -1.60 -22.13 12.94
N HIS A 227 -1.59 -21.10 13.80
CA HIS A 227 -0.45 -20.21 14.00
C HIS A 227 0.56 -20.77 15.01
N ARG A 228 0.14 -21.73 15.84
CA ARG A 228 0.96 -22.29 16.91
C ARG A 228 1.89 -23.37 16.41
N MET A 229 3.14 -23.34 16.85
CA MET A 229 4.14 -24.38 16.53
C MET A 229 4.24 -25.43 17.64
N PRO A 230 4.63 -26.69 17.32
CA PRO A 230 4.72 -27.76 18.32
C PRO A 230 5.68 -27.46 19.49
N GLY A 231 6.79 -26.77 19.23
CA GLY A 231 7.76 -26.28 20.22
C GLY A 231 7.32 -25.00 20.93
N GLY A 232 6.05 -24.60 20.79
CA GLY A 232 5.45 -23.45 21.46
C GLY A 232 6.09 -22.12 21.08
N ARG A 233 5.96 -21.14 21.99
CA ARG A 233 6.39 -19.75 21.76
C ARG A 233 7.88 -19.60 21.48
N GLN A 234 8.72 -20.51 21.97
CA GLN A 234 10.16 -20.48 21.71
C GLN A 234 10.49 -20.84 20.26
N GLU A 235 9.82 -21.85 19.70
CA GLU A 235 9.98 -22.20 18.29
C GLU A 235 9.39 -21.12 17.38
N GLU A 236 8.23 -20.54 17.74
CA GLU A 236 7.64 -19.41 17.03
C GLU A 236 8.61 -18.21 16.98
N PHE A 237 9.26 -17.89 18.11
CA PHE A 237 10.23 -16.80 18.17
C PHE A 237 11.45 -17.07 17.29
N ARG A 238 12.04 -18.27 17.37
CA ARG A 238 13.21 -18.64 16.54
C ARG A 238 12.90 -18.58 15.04
N THR A 239 11.74 -19.12 14.65
CA THR A 239 11.29 -19.09 13.24
C THR A 239 11.05 -17.67 12.77
N TRP A 240 10.38 -16.84 13.57
CA TRP A 240 10.19 -15.42 13.27
C TRP A 240 11.52 -14.65 13.18
N LEU A 241 12.47 -14.95 14.07
CA LEU A 241 13.79 -14.32 14.08
C LEU A 241 14.60 -14.68 12.83
N GLU A 242 14.57 -15.95 12.42
CA GLU A 242 15.18 -16.40 11.17
C GLU A 242 14.54 -15.70 9.96
N GLU A 243 13.20 -15.60 9.93
CA GLU A 243 12.49 -14.91 8.85
C GLU A 243 12.85 -13.42 8.79
N GLU A 244 12.83 -12.70 9.92
CA GLU A 244 12.98 -11.24 9.97
C GLU A 244 14.44 -10.75 9.99
N TRP A 245 15.36 -11.54 10.53
CA TRP A 245 16.76 -11.14 10.72
C TRP A 245 17.77 -12.08 10.06
N GLY A 246 17.40 -13.33 9.75
CA GLY A 246 18.32 -14.31 9.17
C GLY A 246 19.50 -14.67 10.07
N ARG A 247 19.35 -14.48 11.38
CA ARG A 247 20.39 -14.69 12.40
C ARG A 247 19.78 -15.31 13.65
N THR A 248 20.61 -15.98 14.45
CA THR A 248 20.21 -16.40 15.80
C THR A 248 20.28 -15.22 16.77
N LEU A 249 19.70 -15.36 17.97
CA LEU A 249 19.73 -14.27 18.96
C LEU A 249 21.17 -14.08 19.48
N GLU A 250 21.92 -15.18 19.57
CA GLU A 250 23.31 -15.23 20.00
C GLU A 250 24.25 -14.50 19.03
N ASP A 251 23.94 -14.49 17.74
CA ASP A 251 24.69 -13.77 16.70
C ASP A 251 24.46 -12.24 16.74
N ILE A 252 23.49 -11.77 17.52
CA ILE A 252 23.14 -10.36 17.66
C ILE A 252 23.88 -9.81 18.89
N PHE A 253 25.07 -9.24 18.67
CA PHE A 253 25.99 -8.85 19.75
C PHE A 253 25.50 -7.74 20.70
N HIS A 254 24.48 -6.97 20.31
CA HIS A 254 24.01 -5.83 21.13
C HIS A 254 22.76 -6.22 21.93
N GLU A 255 22.88 -6.26 23.26
CA GLU A 255 21.79 -6.61 24.18
C GLU A 255 20.54 -5.74 23.97
N HIS A 256 20.71 -4.43 23.83
CA HIS A 256 19.59 -3.51 23.56
C HIS A 256 18.83 -3.87 22.27
N MET A 257 19.53 -4.33 21.23
CA MET A 257 18.91 -4.77 19.99
C MET A 257 18.11 -6.07 20.19
N GLN A 258 18.63 -7.01 20.99
CA GLN A 258 17.91 -8.22 21.36
C GLN A 258 16.61 -7.89 22.11
N GLU A 259 16.64 -6.92 23.04
CA GLU A 259 15.44 -6.47 23.77
C GLU A 259 14.39 -5.87 22.84
N LEU A 260 14.79 -5.00 21.90
CA LEU A 260 13.90 -4.41 20.91
C LEU A 260 13.27 -5.47 20.01
N ILE A 261 14.05 -6.44 19.56
CA ILE A 261 13.60 -7.57 18.74
C ILE A 261 12.58 -8.42 19.49
N LEU A 262 12.88 -8.79 20.74
CA LEU A 262 11.98 -9.57 21.57
C LEU A 262 10.67 -8.82 21.86
N MET A 263 10.76 -7.53 22.16
CA MET A 263 9.60 -6.68 22.36
C MET A 263 8.73 -6.60 21.09
N LYS A 264 9.35 -6.40 19.91
CA LYS A 264 8.65 -6.40 18.61
C LYS A 264 7.95 -7.73 18.36
N PHE A 265 8.61 -8.86 18.59
CA PHE A 265 7.98 -10.18 18.47
C PHE A 265 6.78 -10.32 19.40
N ILE A 266 6.95 -10.05 20.70
CA ILE A 266 5.88 -10.21 21.70
C ILE A 266 4.68 -9.34 21.34
N TYR A 267 4.92 -8.08 20.99
CA TYR A 267 3.88 -7.11 20.65
C TYR A 267 3.13 -7.50 19.38
N THR A 268 3.84 -7.70 18.26
CA THR A 268 3.20 -7.98 16.97
C THR A 268 2.48 -9.32 16.95
N SER A 269 3.00 -10.33 17.67
CA SER A 269 2.34 -11.63 17.77
C SER A 269 1.07 -11.65 18.62
N GLN A 270 0.78 -10.62 19.43
CA GLN A 270 -0.51 -10.50 20.14
C GLN A 270 -1.69 -10.31 19.18
N TYR A 271 -1.44 -9.72 18.00
CA TYR A 271 -2.49 -9.50 17.02
C TYR A 271 -2.93 -10.80 16.36
N ASP A 272 -2.05 -11.80 16.29
CA ASP A 272 -2.34 -13.14 15.75
C ASP A 272 -3.04 -13.10 14.38
N ASN A 273 -2.55 -12.21 13.51
CA ASN A 273 -3.10 -11.87 12.19
C ASN A 273 -4.56 -11.36 12.18
N CYS A 274 -5.08 -10.92 13.33
CA CYS A 274 -6.33 -10.15 13.43
C CYS A 274 -6.00 -8.66 13.36
N LEU A 275 -5.83 -8.17 12.14
CA LEU A 275 -5.28 -6.83 11.86
C LEU A 275 -6.34 -5.92 11.25
N THR A 276 -6.31 -4.64 11.63
CA THR A 276 -6.97 -3.54 10.93
C THR A 276 -5.96 -2.87 10.01
N TYR A 277 -6.39 -2.55 8.80
CA TYR A 277 -5.58 -1.95 7.74
C TYR A 277 -6.20 -0.62 7.34
N ARG A 278 -5.36 0.40 7.19
CA ARG A 278 -5.76 1.73 6.78
C ARG A 278 -5.12 2.07 5.45
N ARG A 279 -5.88 2.69 4.56
CA ARG A 279 -5.45 2.94 3.18
C ARG A 279 -4.30 3.93 3.15
N ILE A 280 -3.28 3.60 2.37
CA ILE A 280 -2.17 4.50 2.02
C ILE A 280 -2.04 4.57 0.49
N TYR A 281 -1.28 5.55 0.01
CA TYR A 281 -1.04 5.73 -1.42
C TYR A 281 0.42 6.00 -1.69
N LEU A 282 0.88 5.63 -2.88
CA LEU A 282 2.13 6.13 -3.43
C LEU A 282 2.01 7.63 -3.76
N PRO A 283 3.10 8.39 -3.55
CA PRO A 283 3.14 9.81 -3.86
C PRO A 283 2.94 10.06 -5.37
N PRO A 284 2.16 11.09 -5.75
CA PRO A 284 2.14 11.58 -7.12
C PRO A 284 3.52 12.11 -7.52
N GLN A 285 3.91 11.92 -8.78
CA GLN A 285 5.14 12.46 -9.34
C GLN A 285 4.88 13.82 -10.01
N LEU A 286 5.73 14.80 -9.72
CA LEU A 286 5.75 16.09 -10.41
C LEU A 286 7.03 16.22 -11.27
N PRO A 287 6.99 16.94 -12.40
CA PRO A 287 8.17 17.16 -13.24
C PRO A 287 9.32 17.90 -12.53
N SER A 288 9.02 18.65 -11.48
CA SER A 288 9.98 19.40 -10.67
C SER A 288 10.65 18.56 -9.58
N ASP A 289 10.23 17.32 -9.39
CA ASP A 289 10.73 16.46 -8.32
C ASP A 289 12.23 16.18 -8.50
N LEU A 290 12.97 16.17 -7.39
CA LEU A 290 14.42 15.95 -7.41
C LEU A 290 14.79 14.55 -7.91
N LEU A 291 13.95 13.57 -7.62
CA LEU A 291 14.03 12.18 -8.08
C LEU A 291 12.62 11.58 -8.09
N GLN A 292 12.44 10.38 -8.65
CA GLN A 292 11.13 9.71 -8.62
C GLN A 292 10.67 9.49 -7.16
N PRO A 293 9.53 10.04 -6.71
CA PRO A 293 9.04 9.76 -5.36
C PRO A 293 8.60 8.31 -5.23
N GLY A 294 8.53 7.79 -4.00
CA GLY A 294 8.18 6.38 -3.79
C GLY A 294 8.63 5.84 -2.44
N LEU A 295 8.72 4.50 -2.36
CA LEU A 295 9.07 3.80 -1.13
C LEU A 295 10.56 3.45 -1.12
N PHE A 296 11.17 3.55 0.05
CA PHE A 296 12.57 3.26 0.28
C PHE A 296 12.72 2.41 1.54
N LYS A 297 13.66 1.48 1.50
CA LYS A 297 14.16 0.76 2.68
C LYS A 297 15.25 1.63 3.29
N GLY A 298 15.30 1.78 4.60
CA GLY A 298 16.28 2.64 5.28
C GLY A 298 16.80 2.04 6.58
N THR A 299 18.06 2.28 6.92
CA THR A 299 18.65 1.83 8.19
C THR A 299 18.30 2.74 9.36
N TYR A 300 17.81 2.18 10.46
CA TYR A 300 17.45 2.88 11.71
C TYR A 300 18.17 2.29 12.93
N GLY A 301 19.47 2.05 12.80
CA GLY A 301 20.32 1.64 13.92
C GLY A 301 19.88 0.32 14.55
N SER A 302 19.67 0.29 15.87
CA SER A 302 19.26 -0.91 16.63
C SER A 302 17.84 -1.40 16.30
N HIS A 303 17.02 -0.59 15.62
CA HIS A 303 15.69 -1.01 15.18
C HIS A 303 15.72 -1.84 13.89
N GLY A 304 16.85 -1.84 13.17
CA GLY A 304 17.04 -2.54 11.90
C GLY A 304 16.59 -1.69 10.71
N LEU A 305 16.03 -2.34 9.70
CA LEU A 305 15.51 -1.67 8.51
C LEU A 305 14.05 -1.25 8.69
N GLU A 306 13.74 -0.04 8.24
CA GLU A 306 12.38 0.49 8.15
C GLU A 306 12.04 0.88 6.71
N ILE A 307 10.75 0.93 6.40
CA ILE A 307 10.21 1.38 5.13
C ILE A 307 9.76 2.82 5.30
N VAL A 308 10.27 3.72 4.46
CA VAL A 308 9.88 5.13 4.41
C VAL A 308 9.32 5.48 3.03
N MET A 309 8.40 6.42 3.00
CA MET A 309 7.82 6.97 1.78
C MET A 309 8.37 8.38 1.55
N LEU A 310 9.14 8.57 0.48
CA LEU A 310 9.65 9.85 0.04
C LEU A 310 8.63 10.54 -0.87
N SER A 311 8.24 11.76 -0.54
CA SER A 311 7.30 12.60 -1.28
C SER A 311 7.80 14.04 -1.39
N PHE A 312 7.36 14.77 -2.43
CA PHE A 312 7.78 16.14 -2.71
C PHE A 312 6.62 17.14 -2.55
N HIS A 313 6.92 18.28 -1.94
CA HIS A 313 5.97 19.30 -1.50
C HIS A 313 6.54 20.69 -1.82
N GLY A 314 6.55 21.05 -3.11
CA GLY A 314 7.22 22.26 -3.57
C GLY A 314 8.74 22.18 -3.36
N THR A 315 9.28 23.02 -2.49
CA THR A 315 10.71 23.02 -2.13
C THR A 315 11.05 22.09 -0.97
N ALA A 316 10.12 21.27 -0.48
CA ALA A 316 10.38 20.32 0.59
C ALA A 316 10.32 18.87 0.08
N ALA A 317 11.28 18.04 0.50
CA ALA A 317 11.20 16.59 0.37
C ALA A 317 10.95 15.95 1.75
N ARG A 318 9.92 15.13 1.85
CA ARG A 318 9.43 14.56 3.11
C ARG A 318 9.49 13.04 3.07
N ALA A 319 10.11 12.45 4.09
CA ALA A 319 10.13 10.99 4.29
C ALA A 319 9.21 10.62 5.46
N THR A 320 8.13 9.89 5.17
CA THR A 320 7.15 9.42 6.18
C THR A 320 7.35 7.94 6.46
N LYS A 321 7.36 7.53 7.72
CA LYS A 321 7.52 6.12 8.08
C LYS A 321 6.29 5.29 7.71
N LEU A 322 6.48 4.20 6.98
CA LEU A 322 5.45 3.17 6.75
C LEU A 322 5.60 2.02 7.73
N THR A 323 6.84 1.68 8.06
CA THR A 323 7.17 0.92 9.27
C THR A 323 7.98 1.83 10.19
N GLY A 324 7.86 1.58 11.49
CA GLY A 324 8.57 2.37 12.48
C GLY A 324 8.86 1.58 13.74
N ASP A 325 9.19 2.34 14.77
CA ASP A 325 9.71 1.81 16.00
C ASP A 325 9.15 2.58 17.20
N PRO A 326 9.34 2.08 18.44
CA PRO A 326 8.81 2.72 19.64
C PRO A 326 9.35 4.12 19.90
N ASN A 327 10.44 4.54 19.26
CA ASN A 327 10.96 5.89 19.36
C ASN A 327 10.26 6.80 18.35
N VAL A 328 10.29 6.45 17.05
CA VAL A 328 9.58 7.19 16.00
C VAL A 328 8.61 6.22 15.29
N PRO A 329 7.31 6.27 15.65
CA PRO A 329 6.29 5.39 15.12
C PRO A 329 6.10 5.45 13.61
N ALA A 330 5.58 4.38 13.04
CA ALA A 330 4.98 4.37 11.72
C ALA A 330 3.90 5.47 11.62
N GLY A 331 3.83 6.16 10.49
CA GLY A 331 2.95 7.32 10.27
C GLY A 331 3.64 8.67 10.49
N GLN A 332 4.73 8.72 11.26
CA GLN A 332 5.42 9.96 11.56
C GLN A 332 6.36 10.41 10.43
N LEU A 333 6.54 11.74 10.32
CA LEU A 333 7.48 12.39 9.40
C LEU A 333 8.89 12.27 9.98
N THR A 334 9.68 11.32 9.45
CA THR A 334 11.03 11.04 9.97
C THR A 334 12.08 11.97 9.42
N LEU A 335 11.97 12.42 8.17
CA LEU A 335 12.89 13.40 7.56
C LEU A 335 12.09 14.50 6.85
N ASP A 336 12.54 15.75 6.99
CA ASP A 336 12.05 16.91 6.24
C ASP A 336 13.25 17.70 5.72
N VAL A 337 13.37 17.74 4.40
CA VAL A 337 14.56 18.22 3.68
C VAL A 337 14.18 19.48 2.92
N ASP A 338 14.93 20.56 3.14
CA ASP A 338 14.72 21.82 2.46
C ASP A 338 15.56 21.87 1.17
N LEU A 339 14.89 21.68 0.04
CA LEU A 339 15.51 21.68 -1.29
C LEU A 339 15.96 23.07 -1.74
N SER A 340 15.57 24.14 -1.04
CA SER A 340 16.06 25.50 -1.28
C SER A 340 17.40 25.78 -0.58
N ARG A 341 17.87 24.87 0.28
CA ARG A 341 19.08 25.01 1.09
C ARG A 341 20.14 23.96 0.71
N PRO A 342 20.76 24.07 -0.48
CA PRO A 342 21.86 23.19 -0.85
C PRO A 342 23.05 23.41 0.09
N VAL A 343 23.67 22.31 0.52
CA VAL A 343 24.90 22.34 1.30
C VAL A 343 26.05 21.93 0.40
N VAL A 344 27.01 22.83 0.21
CA VAL A 344 28.23 22.54 -0.56
C VAL A 344 29.15 21.69 0.31
N LEU A 345 29.50 20.49 -0.16
CA LEU A 345 30.45 19.65 0.55
C LEU A 345 31.86 20.22 0.42
N PRO A 346 32.68 20.16 1.50
CA PRO A 346 34.09 20.50 1.41
C PRO A 346 34.86 19.38 0.67
N ASP A 347 36.17 19.57 0.51
CA ASP A 347 37.04 18.52 -0.03
C ASP A 347 37.02 17.25 0.85
N LEU A 348 37.51 16.14 0.30
CA LEU A 348 37.45 14.82 0.93
C LEU A 348 38.13 14.75 2.31
N GLU A 349 39.20 15.50 2.54
CA GLU A 349 39.89 15.47 3.83
C GLU A 349 39.07 16.22 4.88
N SER A 350 38.49 17.37 4.52
CA SER A 350 37.57 18.09 5.40
C SER A 350 36.26 17.36 5.65
N GLN A 351 35.74 16.57 4.70
CA GLN A 351 34.57 15.71 4.92
C GLN A 351 34.79 14.66 6.03
N ARG A 352 36.04 14.28 6.32
CA ARG A 352 36.37 13.35 7.42
C ARG A 352 36.14 13.97 8.82
N SER A 353 36.02 15.29 8.94
CA SER A 353 35.76 15.95 10.23
C SER A 353 34.25 16.17 10.44
N ILE A 354 33.72 15.58 11.51
CA ILE A 354 32.32 15.77 11.88
C ILE A 354 32.09 17.20 12.39
N GLU A 355 33.11 17.83 12.97
CA GLU A 355 33.06 19.21 13.46
C GLU A 355 32.87 20.18 12.29
N GLU A 356 33.63 19.99 11.20
CA GLU A 356 33.53 20.83 10.00
C GLU A 356 32.17 20.67 9.32
N LEU A 357 31.70 19.43 9.17
CA LEU A 357 30.37 19.17 8.62
C LEU A 357 29.26 19.77 9.51
N SER A 358 29.38 19.62 10.83
CA SER A 358 28.42 20.18 11.78
C SER A 358 28.38 21.70 11.68
N ARG A 359 29.53 22.37 11.56
CA ARG A 359 29.62 23.82 11.40
C ARG A 359 28.85 24.32 10.18
N LEU A 360 28.97 23.64 9.04
CA LEU A 360 28.26 23.99 7.81
C LEU A 360 26.74 23.85 7.97
N VAL A 361 26.29 22.69 8.46
CA VAL A 361 24.86 22.38 8.57
C VAL A 361 24.18 23.21 9.66
N LEU A 362 24.85 23.43 10.80
CA LEU A 362 24.34 24.29 11.88
C LEU A 362 24.28 25.76 11.47
N GLY A 363 25.23 26.24 10.65
CA GLY A 363 25.16 27.58 10.07
C GLY A 363 23.88 27.77 9.24
N VAL A 364 23.56 26.81 8.37
CA VAL A 364 22.29 26.83 7.61
C VAL A 364 21.08 26.71 8.54
N HIS A 365 21.16 25.88 9.58
CA HIS A 365 20.09 25.74 10.56
C HIS A 365 19.77 27.07 11.27
N GLU A 366 20.79 27.81 11.71
CA GLU A 366 20.64 29.12 12.34
C GLU A 366 19.99 30.15 11.40
N GLU A 367 20.37 30.16 10.12
CA GLU A 367 19.75 31.01 9.10
C GLU A 367 18.26 30.70 8.93
N VAL A 368 17.91 29.41 8.79
CA VAL A 368 16.52 28.95 8.65
C VAL A 368 15.69 29.33 9.89
N GLN A 369 16.24 29.15 11.09
CA GLN A 369 15.57 29.53 12.33
C GLN A 369 15.33 31.05 12.42
N ARG A 370 16.31 31.85 12.02
CA ARG A 370 16.19 33.31 12.01
C ARG A 370 15.11 33.78 11.04
N GLU A 371 15.06 33.21 9.83
CA GLU A 371 14.05 33.52 8.83
C GLU A 371 12.64 33.12 9.28
N ALA A 372 12.49 31.94 9.88
CA ALA A 372 11.20 31.48 10.42
C ALA A 372 10.69 32.40 11.55
N GLN A 373 11.60 32.88 12.42
CA GLN A 373 11.26 33.85 13.47
C GLN A 373 10.86 35.22 12.93
N GLN A 374 11.47 35.67 11.82
CA GLN A 374 11.10 36.93 11.15
C GLN A 374 9.72 36.82 10.51
N GLN A 375 9.45 35.75 9.77
CA GLN A 375 8.14 35.49 9.16
C GLN A 375 7.02 35.34 10.20
N ALA A 376 7.29 34.68 11.33
CA ALA A 376 6.33 34.57 12.42
C ALA A 376 5.97 35.93 13.02
N LYS A 377 6.96 36.83 13.18
CA LYS A 377 6.73 38.20 13.66
C LYS A 377 5.94 39.04 12.65
N GLU A 378 6.26 38.95 11.37
CA GLU A 378 5.55 39.68 10.29
C GLU A 378 4.10 39.20 10.09
N SER A 379 3.83 37.90 10.27
CA SER A 379 2.47 37.34 10.20
C SER A 379 1.54 37.78 11.34
N SER A 380 2.09 38.38 12.41
CA SER A 380 1.32 38.89 13.55
C SER A 380 0.83 40.33 13.40
N THR A 381 1.16 41.02 12.30
CA THR A 381 0.75 42.41 12.02
C THR A 381 0.10 42.59 10.64
N THR A 382 -1.15 42.10 10.48
CA THR A 382 -2.14 42.37 9.40
C THR A 382 -1.74 42.24 7.91
N PRO A 383 -2.69 41.93 7.01
CA PRO A 383 -2.41 41.45 5.65
C PRO A 383 -2.41 42.57 4.60
N GLU A 384 -1.52 42.50 3.60
CA GLU A 384 -1.85 42.60 2.17
C GLU A 384 -0.60 42.63 1.27
N GLY A 385 -0.68 41.89 0.15
CA GLY A 385 0.03 42.21 -1.09
C GLY A 385 1.35 41.48 -1.37
N ALA A 386 1.28 40.21 -1.81
CA ALA A 386 2.42 39.56 -2.44
C ALA A 386 2.34 39.73 -3.96
N ALA A 387 3.21 40.60 -4.50
CA ALA A 387 3.51 40.68 -5.93
C ALA A 387 4.45 39.54 -6.33
N GLU A 388 4.16 38.92 -7.48
CA GLU A 388 4.98 37.88 -8.09
C GLU A 388 6.34 38.44 -8.55
N GLY A 389 7.41 37.90 -7.97
CA GLY A 389 8.80 38.09 -8.43
C GLY A 389 9.25 36.90 -9.29
N PRO A 390 10.13 37.12 -10.28
CA PRO A 390 10.44 36.13 -11.30
C PRO A 390 11.29 34.98 -10.75
N GLY A 391 10.93 33.76 -11.16
CA GLY A 391 11.59 32.52 -10.72
C GLY A 391 13.06 32.42 -11.15
N PRO A 392 13.92 31.79 -10.34
CA PRO A 392 15.30 31.54 -10.72
C PRO A 392 15.35 30.49 -11.83
N SER A 393 15.92 30.87 -12.97
CA SER A 393 16.26 29.96 -14.06
C SER A 393 17.31 28.96 -13.57
N CYS A 394 16.92 27.71 -13.40
CA CYS A 394 17.84 26.62 -13.07
C CYS A 394 18.59 26.21 -14.35
N SER A 395 19.89 26.46 -14.38
CA SER A 395 20.79 26.05 -15.46
C SER A 395 20.81 24.52 -15.60
N THR A 396 20.48 24.06 -16.80
CA THR A 396 20.47 22.67 -17.26
C THR A 396 21.89 22.17 -17.51
N SER A 397 22.55 21.71 -16.45
CA SER A 397 23.66 20.76 -16.53
C SER A 397 23.54 19.82 -15.31
N PRO A 398 23.53 18.49 -15.49
CA PRO A 398 23.55 17.59 -14.34
C PRO A 398 24.82 17.93 -13.53
N PRO A 399 24.73 18.17 -12.21
CA PRO A 399 25.92 18.37 -11.41
C PRO A 399 26.78 17.12 -11.55
N GLU A 400 28.04 17.31 -11.95
CA GLU A 400 29.03 16.23 -11.96
C GLU A 400 29.05 15.61 -10.56
N ALA A 401 28.93 14.29 -10.50
CA ALA A 401 28.96 13.58 -9.24
C ALA A 401 30.30 13.88 -8.54
N GLN A 402 30.23 14.35 -7.29
CA GLN A 402 31.41 14.68 -6.50
C GLN A 402 31.75 13.54 -5.52
N PRO A 403 33.03 13.33 -5.18
CA PRO A 403 33.43 12.34 -4.18
C PRO A 403 32.77 12.59 -2.82
N PHE A 404 32.43 11.49 -2.14
CA PHE A 404 31.77 11.51 -0.83
C PHE A 404 32.40 10.50 0.12
N ILE A 405 32.66 10.94 1.36
CA ILE A 405 33.08 10.08 2.46
C ILE A 405 32.36 10.51 3.75
N LEU A 406 31.95 9.54 4.57
CA LEU A 406 31.39 9.85 5.89
C LEU A 406 32.47 10.41 6.83
N PRO A 407 32.12 11.36 7.70
CA PRO A 407 33.02 11.83 8.74
C PRO A 407 33.46 10.70 9.68
N LEU A 408 34.67 10.82 10.22
CA LEU A 408 35.19 9.89 11.22
C LEU A 408 34.32 9.95 12.48
N GLY A 409 34.01 8.78 13.03
CA GLY A 409 33.14 8.65 14.21
C GLY A 409 31.64 8.68 13.91
N VAL A 410 31.22 8.89 12.65
CA VAL A 410 29.82 8.69 12.25
C VAL A 410 29.56 7.20 12.07
N MET A 411 28.61 6.68 12.85
CA MET A 411 28.22 5.27 12.84
C MET A 411 27.31 4.99 11.65
N ALA A 412 27.70 4.03 10.81
CA ALA A 412 26.88 3.53 9.71
C ALA A 412 26.67 2.02 9.87
N ARG A 413 25.43 1.54 9.70
CA ARG A 413 25.14 0.10 9.69
C ARG A 413 25.67 -0.56 8.41
N ASN A 414 25.59 0.16 7.29
CA ASN A 414 26.19 -0.25 6.02
C ASN A 414 27.62 0.28 5.92
N GLU A 415 28.60 -0.63 5.92
CA GLU A 415 29.99 -0.28 5.62
C GLU A 415 30.20 0.06 4.14
N VAL A 416 29.36 -0.53 3.28
CA VAL A 416 29.33 -0.28 1.83
C VAL A 416 28.22 0.71 1.52
N TYR A 417 28.60 1.91 1.10
CA TYR A 417 27.72 2.97 0.61
C TYR A 417 28.38 3.67 -0.61
N PRO A 418 27.59 4.35 -1.46
CA PRO A 418 28.14 5.04 -2.63
C PRO A 418 29.20 6.09 -2.26
N ARG A 419 30.32 6.10 -2.99
CA ARG A 419 31.47 6.99 -2.75
C ARG A 419 31.41 8.30 -3.55
N THR A 420 30.28 8.56 -4.18
CA THR A 420 30.01 9.78 -4.95
C THR A 420 28.58 10.21 -4.70
N CYS A 421 28.34 11.50 -4.55
CA CYS A 421 27.01 12.07 -4.41
C CYS A 421 26.76 13.17 -5.47
N ARG A 422 25.49 13.41 -5.80
CA ARG A 422 25.09 14.43 -6.78
C ARG A 422 24.78 15.78 -6.12
N LYS A 423 24.05 15.76 -5.01
CA LYS A 423 23.60 16.95 -4.29
C LYS A 423 23.47 16.65 -2.80
N CYS A 424 23.66 17.68 -1.99
CA CYS A 424 23.40 17.62 -0.57
C CYS A 424 22.51 18.81 -0.17
N PHE A 425 21.61 18.57 0.78
CA PHE A 425 20.64 19.56 1.24
C PHE A 425 20.57 19.55 2.76
N TYR A 426 20.29 20.71 3.33
CA TYR A 426 19.91 20.81 4.73
C TYR A 426 18.58 20.08 4.95
N GLY A 427 18.49 19.35 6.06
CA GLY A 427 17.24 18.77 6.50
C GLY A 427 17.21 18.59 8.01
N THR A 428 16.06 18.14 8.50
CA THR A 428 15.89 17.79 9.90
C THR A 428 15.30 16.39 10.03
N GLY A 429 15.82 15.63 10.99
CA GLY A 429 15.29 14.33 11.37
C GLY A 429 14.45 14.43 12.63
N LEU A 430 13.34 13.69 12.70
CA LEU A 430 12.56 13.55 13.92
C LEU A 430 13.19 12.47 14.81
N ILE A 431 13.47 12.81 16.07
CA ILE A 431 13.92 11.88 17.10
C ILE A 431 12.97 11.97 18.31
N ALA A 432 12.93 10.92 19.12
CA ALA A 432 12.19 10.93 20.39
C ALA A 432 12.73 9.85 21.33
N GLY A 433 12.42 9.98 22.61
CA GLY A 433 12.61 8.92 23.60
C GLY A 433 11.66 7.74 23.35
N HIS A 434 11.91 6.63 24.04
CA HIS A 434 11.06 5.43 23.94
C HIS A 434 9.60 5.77 24.29
N GLY A 435 8.66 5.20 23.53
CA GLY A 435 7.23 5.52 23.63
C GLY A 435 6.87 6.86 22.98
N PHE A 436 7.65 7.29 21.98
CA PHE A 436 7.50 8.58 21.28
C PHE A 436 7.46 9.78 22.25
N THR A 437 8.32 9.76 23.27
CA THR A 437 8.33 10.77 24.32
C THR A 437 9.23 11.96 23.96
N SER A 438 8.75 13.17 24.20
CA SER A 438 9.45 14.44 23.90
C SER A 438 10.03 14.49 22.49
N PRO A 439 9.20 14.34 21.43
CA PRO A 439 9.70 14.35 20.07
C PRO A 439 10.26 15.71 19.69
N GLU A 440 11.42 15.72 19.03
CA GLU A 440 12.09 16.92 18.57
C GLU A 440 12.77 16.73 17.21
N ARG A 441 12.96 17.83 16.49
CA ARG A 441 13.62 17.83 15.19
C ARG A 441 15.07 18.24 15.33
N THR A 442 15.99 17.38 14.92
CA THR A 442 17.42 17.63 14.97
C THR A 442 17.98 17.89 13.57
N PRO A 443 18.94 18.80 13.41
CA PRO A 443 19.53 19.13 12.12
C PRO A 443 20.38 17.98 11.57
N GLY A 444 20.39 17.84 10.25
CA GLY A 444 21.16 16.84 9.55
C GLY A 444 21.43 17.18 8.09
N LEU A 445 22.24 16.34 7.46
CA LEU A 445 22.58 16.47 6.04
C LEU A 445 21.88 15.38 5.24
N PHE A 446 21.01 15.77 4.32
CA PHE A 446 20.51 14.87 3.27
C PHE A 446 21.53 14.77 2.14
N VAL A 447 21.83 13.56 1.70
CA VAL A 447 22.82 13.26 0.64
C VAL A 447 22.15 12.45 -0.46
N LEU A 448 22.05 13.01 -1.66
CA LEU A 448 21.55 12.31 -2.84
C LEU A 448 22.71 11.60 -3.56
N PHE A 449 22.67 10.27 -3.63
CA PHE A 449 23.69 9.51 -4.35
C PHE A 449 23.34 9.34 -5.83
N ASP A 450 22.14 8.83 -6.10
CA ASP A 450 21.62 8.56 -7.44
C ASP A 450 20.08 8.56 -7.45
N GLU A 451 19.45 8.06 -8.52
CA GLU A 451 17.99 8.03 -8.67
C GLU A 451 17.29 7.14 -7.63
N ASP A 452 17.99 6.16 -7.06
CA ASP A 452 17.42 5.10 -6.23
C ASP A 452 17.99 5.08 -4.82
N ARG A 453 19.01 5.88 -4.53
CA ARG A 453 19.71 5.89 -3.25
C ARG A 453 19.95 7.30 -2.74
N PHE A 454 19.66 7.47 -1.45
CA PHE A 454 20.01 8.67 -0.70
C PHE A 454 20.45 8.28 0.73
N GLY A 455 21.04 9.23 1.44
CA GLY A 455 21.44 9.07 2.83
C GLY A 455 21.05 10.28 3.67
N PHE A 456 21.06 10.09 4.99
CA PHE A 456 20.89 11.17 5.95
C PHE A 456 21.89 11.03 7.09
N ILE A 457 22.67 12.09 7.33
CA ILE A 457 23.60 12.17 8.47
C ILE A 457 22.90 12.88 9.62
N TRP A 458 22.68 12.15 10.71
CA TRP A 458 22.14 12.65 11.98
C TRP A 458 23.28 13.22 12.81
N LEU A 459 23.39 14.55 12.89
CA LEU A 459 24.55 15.21 13.50
C LEU A 459 24.67 14.90 14.99
N GLU A 460 23.59 15.12 15.74
CA GLU A 460 23.59 14.93 17.19
C GLU A 460 23.83 13.48 17.60
N LEU A 461 23.33 12.54 16.78
CA LEU A 461 23.49 11.10 17.02
C LEU A 461 24.81 10.54 16.49
N LYS A 462 25.58 11.33 15.73
CA LYS A 462 26.74 10.88 14.95
C LYS A 462 26.43 9.58 14.21
N SER A 463 25.31 9.56 13.49
CA SER A 463 24.77 8.37 12.84
C SER A 463 24.46 8.64 11.38
N PHE A 464 24.55 7.61 10.54
CA PHE A 464 24.20 7.67 9.13
C PHE A 464 23.13 6.63 8.79
N SER A 465 22.05 7.11 8.18
CA SER A 465 21.01 6.27 7.59
C SER A 465 21.17 6.21 6.08
N LEU A 466 21.31 5.00 5.53
CA LEU A 466 21.30 4.77 4.08
C LEU A 466 19.91 4.30 3.64
N TYR A 467 19.43 4.82 2.51
CA TYR A 467 18.14 4.50 1.93
C TYR A 467 18.28 4.00 0.50
N SER A 468 17.53 2.95 0.16
CA SER A 468 17.49 2.37 -1.19
C SER A 468 16.06 2.05 -1.62
N ARG A 469 15.73 2.38 -2.87
CA ARG A 469 14.39 2.30 -3.44
C ARG A 469 13.82 0.89 -3.40
N LEU A 470 12.54 0.77 -3.06
CA LEU A 470 11.72 -0.42 -3.29
C LEU A 470 11.24 -0.44 -4.75
N THR A 471 11.61 -1.48 -5.50
CA THR A 471 11.39 -1.60 -6.95
C THR A 471 10.21 -2.50 -7.32
N ASP A 472 9.60 -3.18 -6.35
CA ASP A 472 8.41 -4.01 -6.55
C ASP A 472 7.23 -3.19 -7.13
N HIS A 473 6.50 -3.81 -8.05
CA HIS A 473 5.31 -3.21 -8.63
C HIS A 473 4.11 -3.33 -7.67
N LEU A 474 3.64 -2.20 -7.15
CA LEU A 474 2.51 -2.13 -6.23
C LEU A 474 1.22 -1.72 -6.97
N ALA A 475 0.42 -2.71 -7.36
CA ALA A 475 -0.85 -2.48 -8.05
C ALA A 475 -1.87 -1.67 -7.20
N HIS A 476 -2.70 -0.87 -7.87
CA HIS A 476 -3.76 -0.06 -7.23
C HIS A 476 -3.27 0.88 -6.10
N ALA A 477 -2.01 1.31 -6.14
CA ALA A 477 -1.39 2.06 -5.06
C ALA A 477 -1.38 3.58 -5.25
N HIS A 478 -1.62 4.10 -6.45
CA HIS A 478 -1.54 5.55 -6.71
C HIS A 478 -2.69 6.33 -6.10
N ALA A 479 -2.37 7.50 -5.55
CA ALA A 479 -3.38 8.45 -5.07
C ALA A 479 -4.24 8.96 -6.24
N PRO A 480 -5.56 9.17 -6.05
CA PRO A 480 -6.40 9.75 -7.10
C PRO A 480 -5.98 11.17 -7.51
N ASN A 481 -5.46 11.95 -6.56
CA ASN A 481 -4.94 13.30 -6.75
C ASN A 481 -4.07 13.70 -5.54
N MET A 482 -3.38 14.83 -5.63
CA MET A 482 -2.50 15.33 -4.55
C MET A 482 -3.27 15.61 -3.25
N GLU A 483 -4.47 16.17 -3.33
CA GLU A 483 -5.29 16.46 -2.13
C GLU A 483 -5.57 15.19 -1.32
N ARG A 484 -5.88 14.08 -1.99
CA ARG A 484 -6.10 12.77 -1.35
C ARG A 484 -4.82 12.21 -0.74
N PHE A 485 -3.68 12.42 -1.38
CA PHE A 485 -2.38 12.04 -0.85
C PHE A 485 -2.06 12.83 0.45
N GLU A 486 -2.24 14.15 0.42
CA GLU A 486 -2.04 15.01 1.60
C GLU A 486 -2.99 14.68 2.75
N ALA A 487 -4.27 14.41 2.45
CA ALA A 487 -5.24 13.99 3.46
C ALA A 487 -4.84 12.65 4.10
N MET A 488 -4.31 11.72 3.31
CA MET A 488 -3.81 10.44 3.80
C MET A 488 -2.59 10.63 4.72
N LEU A 489 -1.62 11.48 4.35
CA LEU A 489 -0.46 11.79 5.20
C LEU A 489 -0.87 12.38 6.56
N ARG A 490 -1.80 13.34 6.59
CA ARG A 490 -2.32 13.91 7.84
C ARG A 490 -3.01 12.87 8.72
N ASN A 491 -3.78 11.98 8.10
CA ASN A 491 -4.43 10.89 8.81
C ASN A 491 -3.39 9.94 9.42
N MET A 492 -2.36 9.55 8.66
CA MET A 492 -1.29 8.66 9.14
C MET A 492 -0.63 9.21 10.41
N GLN A 493 -0.25 10.48 10.42
CA GLN A 493 0.36 11.13 11.58
C GLN A 493 -0.57 11.07 12.80
N SER A 494 -1.86 11.35 12.62
CA SER A 494 -2.85 11.35 13.71
C SER A 494 -3.10 9.98 14.35
N TRP A 495 -2.75 8.88 13.68
CA TRP A 495 -2.99 7.53 14.21
C TRP A 495 -2.02 7.16 15.33
N THR A 496 -0.86 7.79 15.33
CA THR A 496 0.28 7.49 16.20
C THR A 496 0.83 8.73 16.90
N SER A 497 0.02 9.79 16.97
CA SER A 497 0.31 11.03 17.70
C SER A 497 -0.09 10.94 19.15
#